data_AF-A0A315ZPI8-F1
#
_entry.id   AF-A0A315ZPI8-F1
#
_cell.length_a   1.000
_cell.length_b   1.000
_cell.length_c   1.000
_cell.angle_alpha   90.00
_cell.angle_beta   90.00
_cell.angle_gamma   90.00
#
_symmetry.space_group_name_H-M   'P 1'
#
loop_
_entity.id
_entity.type
_entity.pdbx_description
1 polymer ?
#
loop_
_entity_poly.entity_id
_entity_poly.type
_entity_poly.pdbx_seq_one_letter_code
_entity_poly.pdbx_strand_id
1 'polypeptide(L)'
;MSSVEERLADALAARANLEQADDHLLRRRHEEIATAATDSVISLDSAVDHDDALAGAASLDAARARRRRLVRVLAAAAAVIALVAAAVGVARLSARHTLQPAAGSLQQAYAGLARPQQPSDLAGSPFGDAEEGGDGVQRSSVRLLGQLPGRTYYAALDAGGRLCWIIEHDSGSSGGCELKNGPAETFELSETGSAVEAWLVADGSDTSGLTRRGFTEVAPSLWLPRDAVGPVTDLFSVLRSPWEPSDAFPAFIDGSRYTAGSERVLTKTGEATYWAATNPAGEVCFMVLLNQAQAAGSTCQPPLVAATRDSPLKSTAGSASVEAYLVPDHYSTAGWEQEGRVPLAPSLWVDRATGEQAAVEQLTAAAPFTVAPTVAMGTQEIRIPAGAGLTQVLVRCLTASPLQVRLNGVVRGGTLCVDRPRTDELEPVDVPLVNDSPVTVTISGPEEATWAAGVVKRTPAG
;
A
#
# COMPACT_ATOMS: atom_id res chain seq x y z
N MET A 1 -18.24 36.92 46.60
CA MET A 1 -18.15 35.69 45.79
C MET A 1 -17.78 36.12 44.38
N SER A 2 -16.69 35.57 43.86
CA SER A 2 -16.10 36.01 42.59
C SER A 2 -16.85 35.37 41.42
N SER A 3 -16.89 36.01 40.24
CA SER A 3 -17.60 35.47 39.06
C SER A 3 -17.05 34.12 38.57
N VAL A 4 -15.93 33.65 39.14
CA VAL A 4 -15.33 32.34 38.88
C VAL A 4 -16.03 31.25 39.68
N GLU A 5 -16.43 31.53 40.94
CA GLU A 5 -17.15 30.58 41.79
C GLU A 5 -18.56 30.30 41.25
N GLU A 6 -19.23 31.33 40.71
CA GLU A 6 -20.54 31.22 40.09
C GLU A 6 -20.49 30.37 38.81
N ARG A 7 -19.48 30.61 37.94
CA ARG A 7 -19.28 29.81 36.72
C ARG A 7 -18.91 28.35 37.02
N LEU A 8 -18.19 28.10 38.10
CA LEU A 8 -17.86 26.73 38.53
C LEU A 8 -19.10 26.00 39.06
N ALA A 9 -19.94 26.69 39.83
CA ALA A 9 -21.20 26.13 40.30
C ALA A 9 -22.16 25.80 39.14
N ASP A 10 -22.27 26.69 38.16
CA ASP A 10 -23.08 26.47 36.96
C ASP A 10 -22.56 25.30 36.11
N ALA A 11 -21.23 25.16 35.97
CA ALA A 11 -20.63 24.04 35.24
C ALA A 11 -20.87 22.69 35.94
N LEU A 12 -20.81 22.66 37.27
CA LEU A 12 -21.09 21.45 38.06
C LEU A 12 -22.59 21.08 38.02
N ALA A 13 -23.48 22.07 38.06
CA ALA A 13 -24.92 21.84 37.90
C ALA A 13 -25.27 21.33 36.48
N ALA A 14 -24.64 21.89 35.45
CA ALA A 14 -24.81 21.42 34.07
C ALA A 14 -24.33 19.97 33.89
N ARG A 15 -23.21 19.60 34.51
CA ARG A 15 -22.73 18.21 34.50
C ARG A 15 -23.68 17.25 35.20
N ALA A 16 -24.20 17.59 36.38
CA ALA A 16 -25.16 16.76 37.09
C ALA A 16 -26.46 16.55 36.29
N ASN A 17 -26.91 17.59 35.56
CA ASN A 17 -28.08 17.50 34.68
C ASN A 17 -27.82 16.61 33.45
N LEU A 18 -26.60 16.59 32.93
CA LEU A 18 -26.21 15.68 31.83
C LEU A 18 -26.16 14.22 32.29
N GLU A 19 -25.60 13.94 33.47
CA GLU A 19 -25.57 12.60 34.05
C GLU A 19 -27.00 12.06 34.30
N GLN A 20 -27.93 12.90 34.79
CA GLN A 20 -29.34 12.51 34.93
C GLN A 20 -30.06 12.28 33.59
N ALA A 21 -29.73 13.04 32.54
CA ALA A 21 -30.33 12.87 31.23
C ALA A 21 -29.89 11.55 30.57
N ASP A 22 -28.64 11.15 30.77
CA ASP A 22 -28.08 9.91 30.22
C ASP A 22 -28.70 8.67 30.89
N ASP A 23 -28.85 8.70 32.22
CA ASP A 23 -29.54 7.65 32.99
C ASP A 23 -31.00 7.47 32.55
N HIS A 24 -31.71 8.57 32.26
CA HIS A 24 -33.10 8.51 31.79
C HIS A 24 -33.20 7.91 30.37
N LEU A 25 -32.26 8.21 29.48
CA LEU A 25 -32.20 7.64 28.13
C LEU A 25 -31.84 6.14 28.15
N LEU A 26 -30.90 5.74 29.00
CA LEU A 26 -30.53 4.34 29.22
C LEU A 26 -31.71 3.52 29.75
N ARG A 27 -32.47 4.07 30.71
CA ARG A 27 -33.66 3.42 31.25
C ARG A 27 -34.74 3.22 30.20
N ARG A 28 -35.00 4.25 29.37
CA ARG A 28 -35.97 4.17 28.27
C ARG A 28 -35.58 3.11 27.24
N ARG A 29 -34.30 3.00 26.89
CA ARG A 29 -33.83 1.94 25.98
C ARG A 29 -34.00 0.54 26.57
N HIS A 30 -33.73 0.36 27.86
CA HIS A 30 -33.96 -0.94 28.50
C HIS A 30 -35.45 -1.32 28.53
N GLU A 31 -36.35 -0.36 28.75
CA GLU A 31 -37.79 -0.59 28.68
C GLU A 31 -38.24 -0.94 27.25
N GLU A 32 -37.74 -0.25 26.23
CA GLU A 32 -38.02 -0.56 24.81
C GLU A 32 -37.53 -1.97 24.42
N ILE A 33 -36.33 -2.37 24.86
CA ILE A 33 -35.79 -3.72 24.64
C ILE A 33 -36.63 -4.79 25.36
N ALA A 34 -37.04 -4.53 26.61
CA ALA A 34 -37.86 -5.47 27.37
C ALA A 34 -39.26 -5.67 26.74
N THR A 35 -39.82 -4.61 26.14
CA THR A 35 -41.10 -4.66 25.44
C THR A 35 -41.00 -5.44 24.12
N ALA A 36 -39.93 -5.21 23.35
CA ALA A 36 -39.68 -5.96 22.11
C ALA A 36 -39.40 -7.46 22.34
N ALA A 37 -38.78 -7.80 23.47
CA ALA A 37 -38.51 -9.19 23.87
C ALA A 37 -39.79 -9.94 24.30
N THR A 38 -40.82 -9.24 24.79
CA THR A 38 -42.08 -9.87 25.19
C THR A 38 -43.02 -10.10 24.00
N ASP A 39 -43.02 -9.21 23.01
CA ASP A 39 -43.81 -9.39 21.78
C ASP A 39 -43.30 -10.52 20.89
N SER A 40 -41.99 -10.81 20.94
CA SER A 40 -41.38 -11.88 20.14
C SER A 40 -41.64 -13.28 20.68
N VAL A 41 -41.98 -13.42 21.97
CA VAL A 41 -42.34 -14.72 22.58
C VAL A 41 -43.79 -15.10 22.27
N ILE A 42 -44.68 -14.13 21.99
CA ILE A 42 -46.10 -14.38 21.70
C ILE A 42 -46.33 -14.86 20.24
N SER A 43 -45.37 -14.65 19.35
CA SER A 43 -45.48 -15.03 17.92
C SER A 43 -45.05 -16.48 17.60
N LEU A 44 -44.54 -17.24 18.58
CA LEU A 44 -44.03 -18.61 18.38
C LEU A 44 -45.03 -19.72 18.73
N ASP A 45 -46.19 -19.38 19.31
CA ASP A 45 -47.19 -20.36 19.79
C ASP A 45 -48.35 -20.62 18.79
N SER A 46 -48.35 -20.01 17.60
CA SER A 46 -49.47 -20.11 16.64
C SER A 46 -49.20 -20.98 15.40
N ALA A 47 -48.26 -21.92 15.46
CA ALA A 47 -47.90 -22.76 14.31
C ALA A 47 -47.75 -24.26 14.65
N VAL A 48 -48.70 -24.82 15.41
CA VAL A 48 -48.90 -26.28 15.47
C VAL A 48 -50.40 -26.55 15.57
N ASP A 49 -51.01 -26.90 14.45
CA ASP A 49 -52.15 -27.84 14.35
C ASP A 49 -52.64 -27.86 12.90
N HIS A 50 -52.58 -29.03 12.25
CA HIS A 50 -53.63 -29.62 11.40
C HIS A 50 -53.08 -30.86 10.66
N ASP A 51 -53.24 -32.02 11.30
CA ASP A 51 -53.39 -33.32 10.66
C ASP A 51 -54.83 -33.79 10.91
N ASP A 52 -55.62 -34.09 9.88
CA ASP A 52 -56.19 -35.43 9.66
C ASP A 52 -57.26 -35.52 8.52
N ALA A 53 -57.24 -36.69 7.86
CA ALA A 53 -58.34 -37.41 7.20
C ALA A 53 -58.95 -36.89 5.87
N LEU A 54 -59.36 -37.71 4.87
CA LEU A 54 -59.50 -39.17 4.71
C LEU A 54 -59.75 -39.51 3.21
N ALA A 55 -59.18 -40.65 2.80
CA ALA A 55 -59.66 -41.69 1.86
C ALA A 55 -60.29 -41.41 0.47
N GLY A 56 -59.90 -42.24 -0.50
CA GLY A 56 -60.85 -42.81 -1.48
C GLY A 56 -60.33 -43.02 -2.90
N ALA A 57 -59.93 -44.25 -3.22
CA ALA A 57 -59.45 -44.69 -4.53
C ALA A 57 -60.56 -44.79 -5.60
N ALA A 58 -60.26 -44.40 -6.85
CA ALA A 58 -60.64 -45.15 -8.07
C ALA A 58 -60.09 -44.52 -9.36
N SER A 59 -59.65 -45.39 -10.28
CA SER A 59 -59.46 -45.17 -11.72
C SER A 59 -58.15 -44.53 -12.22
N LEU A 60 -57.05 -45.23 -11.93
CA LEU A 60 -55.97 -45.42 -12.91
C LEU A 60 -56.55 -46.08 -14.17
N ASP A 61 -57.02 -45.29 -15.15
CA ASP A 61 -57.05 -45.70 -16.58
C ASP A 61 -57.46 -44.61 -17.59
N ALA A 62 -57.89 -43.41 -17.16
CA ALA A 62 -58.25 -42.34 -18.10
C ALA A 62 -57.08 -41.41 -18.53
N ALA A 63 -55.86 -41.61 -18.01
CA ALA A 63 -54.75 -40.66 -18.19
C ALA A 63 -53.81 -40.95 -19.39
N ARG A 64 -53.96 -42.07 -20.10
CA ARG A 64 -53.01 -42.46 -21.18
C ARG A 64 -53.45 -42.13 -22.61
N ALA A 65 -54.68 -41.64 -22.85
CA ALA A 65 -55.17 -41.34 -24.20
C ALA A 65 -55.05 -39.85 -24.63
N ARG A 66 -54.81 -38.90 -23.72
CA ARG A 66 -54.64 -37.47 -24.08
C ARG A 66 -53.20 -37.03 -24.37
N ARG A 67 -52.20 -37.89 -24.13
CA ARG A 67 -50.77 -37.52 -24.22
C ARG A 67 -50.16 -37.54 -25.63
N ARG A 68 -50.90 -37.93 -26.68
CA ARG A 68 -50.33 -38.09 -28.05
C ARG A 68 -50.70 -37.00 -29.07
N ARG A 69 -51.49 -35.99 -28.70
CA ARG A 69 -51.77 -34.83 -29.59
C ARG A 69 -51.08 -33.51 -29.21
N LEU A 70 -50.33 -33.47 -28.10
CA LEU A 70 -49.56 -32.29 -27.68
C LEU A 70 -48.06 -32.35 -28.03
N VAL A 71 -47.59 -33.40 -28.72
CA VAL A 71 -46.16 -33.54 -29.09
C VAL A 71 -45.83 -32.95 -30.47
N ARG A 72 -46.83 -32.53 -31.26
CA ARG A 72 -46.60 -31.92 -32.59
C ARG A 72 -46.73 -30.39 -32.64
N VAL A 73 -47.16 -29.74 -31.56
CA VAL A 73 -47.16 -28.26 -31.47
C VAL A 73 -45.90 -27.72 -30.77
N LEU A 74 -45.18 -28.55 -30.01
CA LEU A 74 -43.96 -28.12 -29.30
C LEU A 74 -42.66 -28.15 -30.13
N ALA A 75 -42.65 -28.77 -31.31
CA ALA A 75 -41.46 -28.79 -32.17
C ALA A 75 -41.26 -27.50 -32.99
N ALA A 76 -42.29 -26.65 -33.11
CA ALA A 76 -42.19 -25.34 -33.77
C ALA A 76 -41.91 -24.18 -32.79
N ALA A 77 -42.13 -24.37 -31.48
CA ALA A 77 -41.81 -23.38 -30.46
C ALA A 77 -40.37 -23.49 -29.93
N ALA A 78 -39.70 -24.64 -30.11
CA ALA A 78 -38.34 -24.85 -29.62
C ALA A 78 -37.26 -24.11 -30.43
N ALA A 79 -37.52 -23.79 -31.70
CA ALA A 79 -36.56 -23.06 -32.54
C ALA A 79 -36.54 -21.54 -32.26
N VAL A 80 -37.66 -20.96 -31.80
CA VAL A 80 -37.73 -19.52 -31.47
C VAL A 80 -37.21 -19.24 -30.05
N ILE A 81 -37.36 -20.19 -29.11
CA ILE A 81 -36.83 -20.04 -27.74
C ILE A 81 -35.31 -20.18 -27.69
N ALA A 82 -34.69 -21.00 -28.54
CA ALA A 82 -33.23 -21.11 -28.60
C ALA A 82 -32.55 -19.83 -29.15
N LEU A 83 -33.24 -19.07 -30.01
CA LEU A 83 -32.73 -17.82 -30.60
C LEU A 83 -32.92 -16.60 -29.68
N VAL A 84 -33.93 -16.61 -28.80
CA VAL A 84 -34.10 -15.58 -27.76
C VAL A 84 -33.23 -15.87 -26.53
N ALA A 85 -32.96 -17.14 -26.20
CA ALA A 85 -32.08 -17.51 -25.10
C ALA A 85 -30.60 -17.15 -25.34
N ALA A 86 -30.15 -17.11 -26.60
CA ALA A 86 -28.79 -16.65 -26.94
C ALA A 86 -28.65 -15.11 -26.94
N ALA A 87 -29.75 -14.36 -27.08
CA ALA A 87 -29.74 -12.89 -27.11
C ALA A 87 -30.19 -12.22 -25.79
N VAL A 88 -30.85 -12.96 -24.88
CA VAL A 88 -31.33 -12.46 -23.57
C VAL A 88 -30.61 -13.14 -22.38
N GLY A 89 -29.66 -14.05 -22.64
CA GLY A 89 -28.77 -14.66 -21.64
C GLY A 89 -27.76 -13.70 -20.97
N VAL A 90 -27.89 -12.38 -21.17
CA VAL A 90 -27.08 -11.34 -20.50
C VAL A 90 -27.95 -10.39 -19.65
N ALA A 91 -29.28 -10.58 -19.57
CA ALA A 91 -30.11 -9.72 -18.74
C ALA A 91 -31.26 -10.46 -18.05
N ARG A 92 -31.21 -10.47 -16.71
CA ARG A 92 -32.30 -10.74 -15.76
C ARG A 92 -32.61 -12.20 -15.43
N LEU A 93 -31.76 -12.77 -14.58
CA LEU A 93 -32.22 -13.53 -13.41
C LEU A 93 -31.91 -12.70 -12.16
N SER A 94 -32.79 -11.76 -11.85
CA SER A 94 -32.83 -11.07 -10.57
C SER A 94 -34.30 -10.82 -10.23
N ALA A 95 -34.72 -11.35 -9.08
CA ALA A 95 -35.91 -10.98 -8.26
C ALA A 95 -36.69 -12.21 -7.75
N ARG A 96 -36.06 -12.95 -6.83
CA ARG A 96 -36.69 -13.21 -5.54
C ARG A 96 -35.78 -12.60 -4.49
N HIS A 97 -36.06 -11.36 -4.11
CA HIS A 97 -35.44 -10.71 -2.97
C HIS A 97 -36.02 -11.33 -1.70
N THR A 98 -35.36 -12.35 -1.18
CA THR A 98 -34.99 -12.27 0.24
C THR A 98 -34.11 -11.03 0.37
N LEU A 99 -34.51 -10.07 1.19
CA LEU A 99 -33.69 -8.92 1.59
C LEU A 99 -32.52 -9.45 2.41
N GLN A 100 -31.53 -10.02 1.72
CA GLN A 100 -30.20 -10.20 2.24
C GLN A 100 -29.44 -8.97 1.72
N PRO A 101 -29.00 -8.04 2.59
CA PRO A 101 -28.18 -6.93 2.12
C PRO A 101 -26.98 -7.56 1.41
N ALA A 102 -26.68 -7.08 0.21
CA ALA A 102 -25.46 -7.44 -0.48
C ALA A 102 -24.32 -6.92 0.39
N ALA A 103 -23.84 -7.78 1.30
CA ALA A 103 -22.64 -7.57 2.06
C ALA A 103 -21.52 -7.51 1.03
N GLY A 104 -21.09 -6.29 0.69
CA GLY A 104 -19.72 -6.10 0.22
C GLY A 104 -18.82 -6.87 1.20
N SER A 105 -17.86 -7.62 0.68
CA SER A 105 -16.97 -8.39 1.55
C SER A 105 -16.40 -7.44 2.61
N LEU A 106 -16.19 -7.90 3.86
CA LEU A 106 -15.58 -7.06 4.90
C LEU A 106 -14.30 -6.39 4.40
N GLN A 107 -13.57 -7.04 3.49
CA GLN A 107 -12.44 -6.47 2.78
C GLN A 107 -12.74 -5.14 2.06
N GLN A 108 -13.92 -4.98 1.44
CA GLN A 108 -14.35 -3.75 0.79
C GLN A 108 -14.85 -2.69 1.77
N ALA A 109 -15.21 -3.08 3.00
CA ALA A 109 -15.69 -2.14 4.00
C ALA A 109 -14.56 -1.34 4.65
N TYR A 110 -13.32 -1.82 4.59
CA TYR A 110 -12.14 -1.12 5.13
C TYR A 110 -11.15 -0.85 4.00
N ALA A 111 -10.93 0.43 3.65
CA ALA A 111 -9.95 0.83 2.64
C ALA A 111 -8.58 0.16 2.83
N GLY A 112 -8.10 0.04 4.07
CA GLY A 112 -6.84 -0.62 4.39
C GLY A 112 -6.78 -2.11 4.01
N LEU A 113 -7.93 -2.79 3.98
CA LEU A 113 -8.06 -4.20 3.57
C LEU A 113 -8.37 -4.36 2.08
N ALA A 114 -9.03 -3.36 1.49
CA ALA A 114 -9.48 -3.38 0.10
C ALA A 114 -8.32 -3.35 -0.90
N ARG A 115 -7.15 -2.82 -0.50
CA ARG A 115 -5.98 -2.73 -1.39
C ARG A 115 -5.42 -4.11 -1.76
N PRO A 116 -4.76 -4.25 -2.94
CA PRO A 116 -4.01 -5.46 -3.27
C PRO A 116 -2.94 -5.76 -2.20
N GLN A 117 -2.71 -7.05 -1.96
CA GLN A 117 -1.61 -7.46 -1.08
C GLN A 117 -0.28 -7.09 -1.73
N GLN A 118 0.63 -6.56 -0.92
CA GLN A 118 1.98 -6.21 -1.32
C GLN A 118 3.00 -7.09 -0.59
N PRO A 119 4.22 -7.27 -1.13
CA PRO A 119 5.27 -8.04 -0.49
C PRO A 119 5.54 -7.66 0.96
N SER A 120 5.53 -6.36 1.30
CA SER A 120 5.76 -5.91 2.67
C SER A 120 4.65 -6.27 3.65
N ASP A 121 3.44 -6.59 3.18
CA ASP A 121 2.34 -7.02 4.07
C ASP A 121 2.66 -8.34 4.76
N LEU A 122 3.50 -9.15 4.13
CA LEU A 122 3.92 -10.46 4.61
C LEU A 122 5.33 -10.44 5.20
N ALA A 123 6.15 -9.43 4.86
CA ALA A 123 7.53 -9.35 5.31
C ALA A 123 7.61 -9.09 6.81
N GLY A 124 8.11 -10.07 7.57
CA GLY A 124 8.18 -9.99 9.03
C GLY A 124 6.81 -10.04 9.72
N SER A 125 5.73 -10.30 8.97
CA SER A 125 4.40 -10.41 9.56
C SER A 125 4.29 -11.68 10.40
N PRO A 126 3.66 -11.64 11.58
CA PRO A 126 3.44 -12.82 12.41
C PRO A 126 2.43 -13.77 11.77
N PHE A 127 1.63 -13.28 10.80
CA PHE A 127 0.80 -14.11 9.95
C PHE A 127 1.59 -14.86 8.86
N GLY A 128 2.83 -14.46 8.57
CA GLY A 128 3.66 -15.00 7.50
C GLY A 128 4.22 -16.39 7.79
N ASP A 129 4.41 -16.71 9.07
CA ASP A 129 4.98 -17.96 9.56
C ASP A 129 3.93 -18.99 9.98
N ALA A 130 2.66 -18.59 10.08
CA ALA A 130 1.58 -19.53 10.22
C ALA A 130 1.49 -20.36 8.94
N GLU A 131 1.91 -21.63 8.99
CA GLU A 131 1.44 -22.63 8.04
C GLU A 131 -0.09 -22.47 7.93
N GLU A 132 -0.65 -22.63 6.72
CA GLU A 132 -2.05 -22.35 6.33
C GLU A 132 -3.17 -22.93 7.23
N GLY A 133 -2.89 -23.49 8.41
CA GLY A 133 -3.85 -24.08 9.33
C GLY A 133 -3.70 -23.74 10.82
N GLY A 134 -2.83 -22.81 11.25
CA GLY A 134 -2.67 -22.49 12.68
C GLY A 134 -3.89 -21.83 13.33
N ASP A 135 -4.31 -20.69 12.79
CA ASP A 135 -5.45 -19.89 13.29
C ASP A 135 -6.56 -19.69 12.23
N GLY A 136 -6.42 -20.33 11.07
CA GLY A 136 -7.37 -20.23 9.96
C GLY A 136 -7.34 -18.89 9.23
N VAL A 137 -6.34 -18.03 9.46
CA VAL A 137 -6.15 -16.75 8.76
C VAL A 137 -5.79 -17.00 7.29
N GLN A 138 -6.50 -16.35 6.37
CA GLN A 138 -6.20 -16.40 4.95
C GLN A 138 -4.99 -15.52 4.66
N ARG A 139 -3.83 -16.13 4.36
CA ARG A 139 -2.58 -15.40 4.11
C ARG A 139 -2.72 -14.30 3.04
N SER A 140 -3.52 -14.52 1.99
CA SER A 140 -3.76 -13.55 0.91
C SER A 140 -4.52 -12.28 1.34
N SER A 141 -5.17 -12.32 2.51
CA SER A 141 -5.94 -11.20 3.07
C SER A 141 -5.14 -10.34 4.04
N VAL A 142 -3.93 -10.76 4.43
CA VAL A 142 -3.08 -10.03 5.36
C VAL A 142 -2.67 -8.68 4.76
N ARG A 143 -2.86 -7.60 5.52
CA ARG A 143 -2.43 -6.25 5.20
C ARG A 143 -1.71 -5.63 6.39
N LEU A 144 -0.59 -4.98 6.10
CA LEU A 144 0.03 -4.03 7.02
C LEU A 144 -0.78 -2.73 7.01
N LEU A 145 -1.42 -2.40 8.13
CA LEU A 145 -2.24 -1.20 8.25
C LEU A 145 -1.39 0.04 8.58
N GLY A 146 -0.35 -0.12 9.39
CA GLY A 146 0.56 0.97 9.76
C GLY A 146 1.67 0.52 10.70
N GLN A 147 2.72 1.34 10.81
CA GLN A 147 3.83 1.15 11.75
C GLN A 147 4.11 2.45 12.49
N LEU A 148 4.32 2.32 13.79
CA LEU A 148 4.75 3.38 14.71
C LEU A 148 6.00 2.91 15.47
N PRO A 149 6.74 3.81 16.14
CA PRO A 149 7.85 3.41 17.00
C PRO A 149 7.41 2.32 17.99
N GLY A 150 8.02 1.14 17.89
CA GLY A 150 7.75 -0.02 18.74
C GLY A 150 6.42 -0.73 18.49
N ARG A 151 5.64 -0.37 17.45
CA ARG A 151 4.34 -0.99 17.15
C ARG A 151 4.07 -1.19 15.66
N THR A 152 3.56 -2.37 15.30
CA THR A 152 3.09 -2.67 13.93
C THR A 152 1.66 -3.20 13.94
N TYR A 153 0.79 -2.64 13.11
CA TYR A 153 -0.62 -3.01 13.03
C TYR A 153 -0.88 -3.81 11.76
N TYR A 154 -1.38 -5.03 11.91
CA TYR A 154 -1.83 -5.88 10.82
C TYR A 154 -3.32 -6.19 10.94
N ALA A 155 -3.98 -6.39 9.80
CA ALA A 155 -5.29 -7.01 9.74
C ALA A 155 -5.39 -8.02 8.61
N ALA A 156 -6.28 -8.99 8.78
CA ALA A 156 -6.51 -10.09 7.86
C ALA A 156 -7.95 -10.60 8.00
N LEU A 157 -8.34 -11.51 7.12
CA LEU A 157 -9.57 -12.28 7.20
C LEU A 157 -9.24 -13.75 7.44
N ASP A 158 -10.05 -14.43 8.24
CA ASP A 158 -9.96 -15.89 8.36
C ASP A 158 -10.81 -16.64 7.33
N ALA A 159 -10.73 -17.97 7.31
CA ALA A 159 -11.51 -18.84 6.42
C ALA A 159 -13.04 -18.63 6.55
N GLY A 160 -13.51 -18.19 7.71
CA GLY A 160 -14.91 -17.84 7.97
C GLY A 160 -15.28 -16.40 7.57
N GLY A 161 -14.33 -15.62 7.06
CA GLY A 161 -14.52 -14.21 6.70
C GLY A 161 -14.53 -13.27 7.91
N ARG A 162 -14.06 -13.71 9.09
CA ARG A 162 -13.93 -12.87 10.28
C ARG A 162 -12.74 -11.95 10.16
N LEU A 163 -12.87 -10.73 10.68
CA LEU A 163 -11.76 -9.79 10.78
C LEU A 163 -10.83 -10.24 11.91
N CYS A 164 -9.59 -10.51 11.54
CA CYS A 164 -8.49 -10.78 12.45
C CYS A 164 -7.53 -9.59 12.44
N TRP A 165 -6.90 -9.33 13.58
CA TRP A 165 -5.93 -8.26 13.72
C TRP A 165 -4.78 -8.71 14.63
N ILE A 166 -3.61 -8.14 14.39
CA ILE A 166 -2.44 -8.31 15.24
C ILE A 166 -1.79 -6.93 15.43
N ILE A 167 -1.44 -6.61 16.67
CA ILE A 167 -0.51 -5.54 17.02
C ILE A 167 0.78 -6.21 17.47
N GLU A 168 1.87 -6.01 16.72
CA GLU A 168 3.19 -6.40 17.17
C GLU A 168 3.84 -5.28 17.97
N HIS A 169 4.53 -5.65 19.05
CA HIS A 169 5.33 -4.78 19.89
C HIS A 169 6.73 -5.37 20.08
N ASP A 170 7.66 -4.55 20.59
CA ASP A 170 9.02 -4.99 20.92
C ASP A 170 9.06 -6.20 21.90
N SER A 171 8.03 -6.36 22.73
CA SER A 171 7.92 -7.43 23.73
C SER A 171 7.11 -8.65 23.27
N GLY A 172 6.53 -8.65 22.07
CA GLY A 172 5.67 -9.72 21.56
C GLY A 172 4.48 -9.18 20.77
N SER A 173 3.56 -10.07 20.39
CA SER A 173 2.35 -9.70 19.63
C SER A 173 1.08 -9.94 20.44
N SER A 174 0.09 -9.08 20.23
CA SER A 174 -1.29 -9.25 20.68
C SER A 174 -2.22 -9.27 19.49
N GLY A 175 -3.31 -10.01 19.57
CA GLY A 175 -4.22 -10.14 18.44
C GLY A 175 -5.46 -10.93 18.76
N GLY A 176 -6.40 -10.92 17.81
CA GLY A 176 -7.64 -11.66 17.94
C GLY A 176 -8.40 -11.69 16.62
N CYS A 177 -9.38 -12.60 16.55
CA CYS A 177 -10.35 -12.67 15.47
C CYS A 177 -11.74 -12.50 16.07
N GLU A 178 -12.49 -11.49 15.62
CA GLU A 178 -13.84 -11.25 16.10
C GLU A 178 -14.89 -11.70 15.08
N LEU A 179 -15.88 -12.44 15.58
CA LEU A 179 -17.11 -12.76 14.86
C LEU A 179 -17.99 -11.52 14.83
N LYS A 180 -18.08 -10.81 13.70
CA LYS A 180 -19.18 -9.87 13.49
C LYS A 180 -20.06 -10.25 12.31
N ASN A 181 -21.35 -10.34 12.60
CA ASN A 181 -22.41 -10.42 11.61
C ASN A 181 -22.60 -9.04 10.97
N GLY A 182 -21.81 -8.74 9.94
CA GLY A 182 -21.91 -7.53 9.13
C GLY A 182 -20.74 -6.54 9.29
N PRO A 183 -20.63 -5.55 8.40
CA PRO A 183 -19.64 -4.49 8.54
C PRO A 183 -20.00 -3.68 9.78
N ALA A 184 -19.30 -3.91 10.90
CA ALA A 184 -19.32 -2.92 11.96
C ALA A 184 -18.66 -1.65 11.46
N GLU A 185 -19.28 -0.52 11.80
CA GLU A 185 -18.75 0.82 11.51
C GLU A 185 -17.36 1.02 12.13
N THR A 186 -17.15 0.46 13.33
CA THR A 186 -15.88 0.59 14.07
C THR A 186 -15.55 -0.69 14.82
N PHE A 187 -14.26 -0.98 14.90
CA PHE A 187 -13.68 -2.15 15.51
C PHE A 187 -12.55 -1.73 16.45
N GLU A 188 -12.59 -2.22 17.69
CA GLU A 188 -11.61 -1.86 18.71
C GLU A 188 -10.42 -2.82 18.66
N LEU A 189 -9.21 -2.28 18.51
CA LEU A 189 -7.98 -3.03 18.69
C LEU A 189 -7.49 -2.72 20.11
N SER A 190 -7.78 -3.61 21.04
CA SER A 190 -7.31 -3.49 22.43
C SER A 190 -6.54 -4.73 22.80
N GLU A 191 -5.39 -4.55 23.43
CA GLU A 191 -4.79 -5.64 24.18
C GLU A 191 -5.68 -5.95 25.38
N THR A 192 -5.86 -7.23 25.69
CA THR A 192 -6.60 -7.64 26.89
C THR A 192 -5.97 -7.00 28.13
N GLY A 193 -6.66 -6.02 28.72
CA GLY A 193 -6.26 -5.37 29.97
C GLY A 193 -5.54 -4.02 29.84
N SER A 194 -5.41 -3.46 28.63
CA SER A 194 -4.89 -2.10 28.42
C SER A 194 -5.98 -1.11 28.00
N ALA A 195 -5.68 0.19 27.99
CA ALA A 195 -6.56 1.20 27.43
C ALA A 195 -6.62 1.02 25.90
N VAL A 196 -7.79 1.23 25.30
CA VAL A 196 -8.01 1.13 23.85
C VAL A 196 -6.91 1.82 23.06
N GLU A 197 -6.12 1.06 22.30
CA GLU A 197 -4.92 1.58 21.65
C GLU A 197 -5.17 1.98 20.19
N ALA A 198 -6.09 1.30 19.52
CA ALA A 198 -6.37 1.56 18.11
C ALA A 198 -7.81 1.18 17.71
N TRP A 199 -8.28 1.73 16.60
CA TRP A 199 -9.57 1.39 15.99
C TRP A 199 -9.39 1.09 14.51
N LEU A 200 -10.07 0.05 14.04
CA LEU A 200 -10.35 -0.14 12.62
C LEU A 200 -11.73 0.41 12.29
N VAL A 201 -11.81 1.37 11.38
CA VAL A 201 -13.04 2.09 11.04
C VAL A 201 -13.41 1.81 9.59
N ALA A 202 -14.62 1.33 9.37
CA ALA A 202 -15.11 1.06 8.03
C ALA A 202 -15.35 2.38 7.26
N ASP A 203 -15.13 2.36 5.95
CA ASP A 203 -15.30 3.50 5.07
C ASP A 203 -16.74 4.03 5.15
N GLY A 204 -16.87 5.35 5.32
CA GLY A 204 -18.17 6.03 5.43
C GLY A 204 -18.81 6.01 6.83
N SER A 205 -18.15 5.43 7.83
CA SER A 205 -18.63 5.43 9.22
C SER A 205 -18.58 6.82 9.88
N ASP A 206 -19.44 7.08 10.86
CA ASP A 206 -19.38 8.33 11.66
C ASP A 206 -18.20 8.30 12.63
N THR A 207 -17.17 9.10 12.32
CA THR A 207 -15.94 9.23 13.13
C THR A 207 -15.98 10.36 14.14
N SER A 208 -17.11 11.07 14.27
CA SER A 208 -17.22 12.23 15.16
C SER A 208 -17.02 11.86 16.62
N GLY A 209 -17.48 10.68 17.05
CA GLY A 209 -17.25 10.14 18.39
C GLY A 209 -15.77 9.88 18.68
N LEU A 210 -15.05 9.26 17.74
CA LEU A 210 -13.62 9.00 17.85
C LEU A 210 -12.81 10.30 17.87
N THR A 211 -13.14 11.25 17.00
CA THR A 211 -12.47 12.56 16.96
C THR A 211 -12.68 13.33 18.26
N ARG A 212 -13.90 13.35 18.82
CA ARG A 212 -14.17 13.96 20.15
C ARG A 212 -13.38 13.30 21.28
N ARG A 213 -13.12 12.00 21.18
CA ARG A 213 -12.28 11.24 22.12
C ARG A 213 -10.78 11.41 21.87
N GLY A 214 -10.38 12.24 20.90
CA GLY A 214 -8.98 12.53 20.62
C GLY A 214 -8.30 11.51 19.71
N PHE A 215 -9.04 10.69 18.97
CA PHE A 215 -8.48 9.82 17.93
C PHE A 215 -8.33 10.56 16.60
N THR A 216 -7.42 10.07 15.76
CA THR A 216 -7.21 10.54 14.39
C THR A 216 -6.95 9.35 13.49
N GLU A 217 -7.39 9.42 12.23
CA GLU A 217 -6.98 8.47 11.20
C GLU A 217 -5.48 8.63 10.96
N VAL A 218 -4.75 7.53 11.07
CA VAL A 218 -3.29 7.50 10.87
C VAL A 218 -2.91 6.82 9.57
N ALA A 219 -3.76 5.92 9.08
CA ALA A 219 -3.67 5.21 7.82
C ALA A 219 -5.09 4.81 7.39
N PRO A 220 -5.34 4.43 6.12
CA PRO A 220 -6.68 4.08 5.67
C PRO A 220 -7.36 3.07 6.59
N SER A 221 -8.48 3.49 7.18
CA SER A 221 -9.27 2.73 8.16
C SER A 221 -8.62 2.51 9.54
N LEU A 222 -7.38 2.93 9.80
CA LEU A 222 -6.72 2.79 11.10
C LEU A 222 -6.72 4.12 11.87
N TRP A 223 -7.29 4.11 13.07
CA TRP A 223 -7.45 5.28 13.93
C TRP A 223 -6.73 5.08 15.26
N LEU A 224 -5.88 6.01 15.65
CA LEU A 224 -5.10 5.97 16.90
C LEU A 224 -5.35 7.22 17.76
N PRO A 225 -5.11 7.17 19.08
CA PRO A 225 -5.04 8.37 19.91
C PRO A 225 -4.04 9.37 19.32
N ARG A 226 -4.38 10.66 19.28
CA ARG A 226 -3.52 11.71 18.70
C ARG A 226 -2.14 11.80 19.35
N ASP A 227 -2.03 11.42 20.62
CA ASP A 227 -0.80 11.41 21.40
C ASP A 227 0.02 10.12 21.22
N ALA A 228 -0.56 9.06 20.67
CA ALA A 228 0.15 7.78 20.44
C ALA A 228 1.30 7.89 19.41
N VAL A 229 1.35 8.99 18.68
CA VAL A 229 2.22 9.17 17.50
C VAL A 229 3.51 9.90 17.84
N GLY A 230 3.57 10.55 19.01
CA GLY A 230 4.68 11.44 19.34
C GLY A 230 4.81 12.64 18.37
N PRO A 231 5.75 13.56 18.63
CA PRO A 231 6.08 14.61 17.69
C PRO A 231 6.72 14.03 16.41
N VAL A 232 6.52 14.73 15.29
CA VAL A 232 7.06 14.43 13.95
C VAL A 232 8.53 14.02 13.96
N THR A 233 9.29 14.74 14.77
CA THR A 233 10.72 14.57 14.95
C THR A 233 11.06 13.16 15.44
N ASP A 234 10.18 12.56 16.25
CA ASP A 234 10.40 11.21 16.78
C ASP A 234 10.17 10.13 15.71
N LEU A 235 9.35 10.42 14.70
CA LEU A 235 9.17 9.54 13.54
C LEU A 235 10.32 9.64 12.53
N PHE A 236 10.84 10.85 12.30
CA PHE A 236 11.86 11.12 11.30
C PHE A 236 13.13 11.71 11.93
N SER A 237 14.15 10.88 12.22
CA SER A 237 15.44 11.33 12.79
C SER A 237 16.09 12.43 11.96
N VAL A 238 15.92 12.41 10.65
CA VAL A 238 16.47 13.43 9.77
C VAL A 238 15.97 14.83 10.14
N LEU A 239 14.72 14.96 10.61
CA LEU A 239 14.14 16.21 11.09
C LEU A 239 14.60 16.58 12.52
N ARG A 240 15.18 15.64 13.29
CA ARG A 240 15.81 15.89 14.59
C ARG A 240 17.23 16.41 14.48
N SER A 241 17.93 16.10 13.39
CA SER A 241 19.30 16.55 13.19
C SER A 241 19.41 18.07 13.40
N PRO A 242 20.48 18.60 14.00
CA PRO A 242 20.71 20.03 14.05
C PRO A 242 20.66 20.63 12.64
N TRP A 243 20.00 21.77 12.49
CA TRP A 243 19.98 22.48 11.22
C TRP A 243 21.39 22.99 10.88
N GLU A 244 21.81 22.81 9.63
CA GLU A 244 23.04 23.37 9.11
C GLU A 244 22.77 24.39 7.98
N PRO A 245 23.66 25.37 7.75
CA PRO A 245 23.51 26.32 6.63
C PRO A 245 23.39 25.66 5.26
N SER A 246 23.92 24.43 5.11
CA SER A 246 23.83 23.61 3.90
C SER A 246 22.42 23.05 3.63
N ASP A 247 21.55 23.07 4.64
CA ASP A 247 20.15 22.66 4.59
C ASP A 247 19.22 23.73 4.04
N ALA A 248 19.64 25.00 4.11
CA ALA A 248 18.84 26.13 3.69
C ALA A 248 18.31 25.94 2.26
N PHE A 249 17.03 26.27 2.06
CA PHE A 249 16.52 26.36 0.70
C PHE A 249 17.26 27.45 -0.10
N PRO A 250 17.45 27.24 -1.41
CA PRO A 250 17.90 28.32 -2.29
C PRO A 250 16.99 29.54 -2.19
N ALA A 251 17.56 30.74 -2.27
CA ALA A 251 16.84 32.00 -2.05
C ALA A 251 15.64 32.25 -2.98
N PHE A 252 15.55 31.56 -4.12
CA PHE A 252 14.42 31.66 -5.04
C PHE A 252 13.21 30.81 -4.62
N ILE A 253 13.39 29.91 -3.66
CA ILE A 253 12.30 29.12 -3.08
C ILE A 253 11.65 29.95 -1.98
N ASP A 254 10.32 30.08 -2.05
CA ASP A 254 9.52 30.77 -1.05
C ASP A 254 9.52 30.00 0.27
N GLY A 255 10.50 30.30 1.11
CA GLY A 255 10.67 29.72 2.45
C GLY A 255 9.57 30.10 3.43
N SER A 256 8.70 31.08 3.12
CA SER A 256 7.69 31.60 4.06
C SER A 256 6.61 30.59 4.44
N ARG A 257 6.50 29.49 3.68
CA ARG A 257 5.54 28.40 3.91
C ARG A 257 6.06 27.37 4.92
N TYR A 258 7.31 27.51 5.34
CA TYR A 258 7.98 26.55 6.22
C TYR A 258 8.36 27.22 7.53
N THR A 259 8.48 26.42 8.57
CA THR A 259 9.03 26.83 9.84
C THR A 259 10.53 27.08 9.65
N ALA A 260 10.99 28.29 9.89
CA ALA A 260 12.38 28.67 9.68
C ALA A 260 13.34 27.74 10.46
N GLY A 261 14.35 27.19 9.77
CA GLY A 261 15.32 26.28 10.36
C GLY A 261 14.83 24.82 10.49
N SER A 262 13.66 24.50 9.95
CA SER A 262 13.15 23.12 9.89
C SER A 262 13.65 22.35 8.68
N GLU A 263 14.26 23.02 7.71
CA GLU A 263 14.71 22.42 6.46
C GLU A 263 15.84 21.43 6.73
N ARG A 264 15.80 20.27 6.08
CA ARG A 264 16.84 19.25 6.14
C ARG A 264 17.06 18.70 4.76
N VAL A 265 18.31 18.78 4.27
CA VAL A 265 18.70 18.08 3.05
C VAL A 265 18.72 16.58 3.36
N LEU A 266 17.87 15.83 2.68
CA LEU A 266 17.86 14.38 2.77
C LEU A 266 19.01 13.77 1.98
N THR A 267 19.19 14.27 0.75
CA THR A 267 20.29 13.87 -0.14
C THR A 267 20.46 14.86 -1.29
N LYS A 268 21.66 14.86 -1.87
CA LYS A 268 22.03 15.61 -3.07
C LYS A 268 22.55 14.63 -4.10
N THR A 269 21.87 14.55 -5.24
CA THR A 269 22.38 13.87 -6.44
C THR A 269 22.98 14.90 -7.38
N GLY A 270 23.54 14.46 -8.52
CA GLY A 270 24.04 15.39 -9.55
C GLY A 270 22.95 16.31 -10.10
N GLU A 271 21.69 15.91 -9.97
CA GLU A 271 20.55 16.52 -10.67
C GLU A 271 19.49 17.05 -9.73
N ALA A 272 19.37 16.45 -8.56
CA ALA A 272 18.31 16.73 -7.64
C ALA A 272 18.86 17.00 -6.24
N THR A 273 18.30 18.01 -5.58
CA THR A 273 18.41 18.11 -4.13
C THR A 273 17.05 17.82 -3.53
N TYR A 274 17.04 16.98 -2.52
CA TYR A 274 15.84 16.53 -1.82
C TYR A 274 15.84 17.10 -0.42
N TRP A 275 14.73 17.71 -0.01
CA TRP A 275 14.54 18.24 1.34
C TRP A 275 13.29 17.68 1.99
N ALA A 276 13.36 17.58 3.30
CA ALA A 276 12.18 17.59 4.17
C ALA A 276 12.20 18.88 5.01
N ALA A 277 11.02 19.39 5.33
CA ALA A 277 10.84 20.54 6.23
C ALA A 277 9.51 20.40 6.96
N THR A 278 9.25 21.25 7.95
CA THR A 278 7.93 21.35 8.58
C THR A 278 7.30 22.70 8.26
N ASN A 279 5.98 22.75 8.08
CA ASN A 279 5.25 24.02 7.98
C ASN A 279 4.79 24.52 9.36
N PRO A 280 4.23 25.74 9.47
CA PRO A 280 3.71 26.27 10.73
C PRO A 280 2.55 25.46 11.34
N ALA A 281 1.88 24.61 10.55
CA ALA A 281 0.86 23.68 11.04
C ALA A 281 1.45 22.37 11.60
N GLY A 282 2.77 22.19 11.53
CA GLY A 282 3.46 20.97 11.96
C GLY A 282 3.39 19.82 10.95
N GLU A 283 2.96 20.08 9.72
CA GLU A 283 2.96 19.08 8.65
C GLU A 283 4.37 18.88 8.09
N VAL A 284 4.67 17.66 7.66
CA VAL A 284 5.91 17.33 6.97
C VAL A 284 5.76 17.68 5.50
N CYS A 285 6.63 18.54 5.02
CA CYS A 285 6.69 18.94 3.62
C CYS A 285 7.92 18.33 2.97
N PHE A 286 7.73 17.82 1.76
CA PHE A 286 8.82 17.35 0.92
C PHE A 286 9.02 18.29 -0.25
N MET A 287 10.27 18.48 -0.65
CA MET A 287 10.61 19.34 -1.78
C MET A 287 11.77 18.75 -2.56
N VAL A 288 11.67 18.85 -3.89
CA VAL A 288 12.73 18.45 -4.80
C VAL A 288 13.12 19.65 -5.64
N LEU A 289 14.41 19.86 -5.86
CA LEU A 289 14.90 20.83 -6.83
C LEU A 289 15.63 20.08 -7.92
N LEU A 290 15.11 20.12 -9.15
CA LEU A 290 15.74 19.52 -10.31
C LEU A 290 16.62 20.55 -11.02
N ASN A 291 17.85 20.15 -11.36
CA ASN A 291 18.86 20.86 -12.14
C ASN A 291 19.05 22.33 -11.74
N GLN A 292 18.95 22.62 -10.43
CA GLN A 292 19.08 23.95 -9.80
C GLN A 292 18.19 25.08 -10.36
N ALA A 293 17.27 24.81 -11.28
CA ALA A 293 16.49 25.82 -11.97
C ALA A 293 14.97 25.59 -11.90
N GLN A 294 14.53 24.39 -11.55
CA GLN A 294 13.10 24.07 -11.45
C GLN A 294 12.80 23.50 -10.05
N ALA A 295 12.26 24.35 -9.18
CA ALA A 295 11.69 23.89 -7.92
C ALA A 295 10.46 23.03 -8.23
N ALA A 296 10.47 21.79 -7.77
CA ALA A 296 9.30 20.96 -7.75
C ALA A 296 8.44 21.40 -6.56
N GLY A 297 7.15 21.63 -6.81
CA GLY A 297 6.21 22.08 -5.77
C GLY A 297 6.25 21.15 -4.54
N SER A 298 6.04 21.70 -3.35
CA SER A 298 5.99 20.88 -2.14
C SER A 298 4.58 20.34 -1.91
N THR A 299 4.50 19.08 -1.50
CA THR A 299 3.32 18.56 -0.80
C THR A 299 3.66 18.49 0.69
N CYS A 300 2.74 18.99 1.50
CA CYS A 300 2.78 18.87 2.95
C CYS A 300 1.70 17.88 3.36
N GLN A 301 2.02 17.02 4.33
CA GLN A 301 1.10 16.04 4.89
C GLN A 301 1.22 16.07 6.42
N PRO A 302 0.13 15.81 7.15
CA PRO A 302 0.23 15.53 8.57
C PRO A 302 1.31 14.46 8.81
N PRO A 303 2.10 14.56 9.89
CA PRO A 303 3.23 13.67 10.18
C PRO A 303 2.89 12.18 10.07
N LEU A 304 1.69 11.86 10.54
CA LEU A 304 1.08 10.54 10.44
C LEU A 304 0.93 10.07 9.01
N VAL A 305 0.28 10.88 8.19
CA VAL A 305 0.04 10.57 6.79
C VAL A 305 1.37 10.50 6.06
N ALA A 306 2.31 11.41 6.33
CA ALA A 306 3.66 11.36 5.76
C ALA A 306 4.44 10.10 6.17
N ALA A 307 4.17 9.56 7.36
CA ALA A 307 4.74 8.31 7.86
C ALA A 307 4.03 7.07 7.29
N THR A 308 2.88 7.22 6.62
CA THR A 308 2.23 6.10 5.95
C THR A 308 2.88 5.78 4.62
N ARG A 309 3.05 4.47 4.40
CA ARG A 309 3.63 3.90 3.19
C ARG A 309 2.88 4.22 1.89
N ASP A 310 1.56 4.40 1.96
CA ASP A 310 0.71 4.60 0.79
C ASP A 310 0.49 6.09 0.45
N SER A 311 1.16 6.99 1.17
CA SER A 311 1.08 8.43 0.97
C SER A 311 2.44 8.99 0.55
N PRO A 312 2.90 8.72 -0.70
CA PRO A 312 4.10 9.38 -1.19
C PRO A 312 3.95 10.89 -1.11
N LEU A 313 5.01 11.54 -0.66
CA LEU A 313 5.13 12.98 -0.80
C LEU A 313 5.51 13.27 -2.25
N LYS A 314 4.56 13.85 -2.98
CA LYS A 314 4.71 14.14 -4.40
C LYS A 314 5.27 15.54 -4.59
N SER A 315 6.20 15.68 -5.52
CA SER A 315 6.76 16.97 -5.89
C SER A 315 6.75 17.12 -7.40
N THR A 316 6.13 18.18 -7.91
CA THR A 316 5.98 18.41 -9.37
C THR A 316 6.83 19.58 -9.83
N ALA A 317 7.86 19.33 -10.65
CA ALA A 317 8.68 20.33 -11.33
C ALA A 317 8.39 20.31 -12.83
N GLY A 318 7.71 21.35 -13.34
CA GLY A 318 7.34 21.40 -14.75
C GLY A 318 6.46 20.22 -15.15
N SER A 319 6.91 19.43 -16.14
CA SER A 319 6.24 18.20 -16.58
C SER A 319 6.68 16.94 -15.83
N ALA A 320 7.72 17.02 -15.00
CA ALA A 320 8.23 15.89 -14.23
C ALA A 320 7.56 15.86 -12.86
N SER A 321 6.92 14.74 -12.53
CA SER A 321 6.46 14.41 -11.18
C SER A 321 7.45 13.46 -10.55
N VAL A 322 8.03 13.88 -9.42
CA VAL A 322 8.85 13.03 -8.55
C VAL A 322 7.94 12.54 -7.43
N GLU A 323 7.75 11.23 -7.36
CA GLU A 323 7.12 10.58 -6.22
C GLU A 323 8.21 10.04 -5.30
N ALA A 324 8.20 10.50 -4.06
CA ALA A 324 9.13 10.05 -3.06
C ALA A 324 8.41 9.71 -1.77
N TYR A 325 9.03 8.82 -1.01
CA TYR A 325 8.51 8.31 0.25
C TYR A 325 9.54 8.70 1.30
N LEU A 326 9.13 9.59 2.20
CA LEU A 326 9.89 9.85 3.42
C LEU A 326 9.54 8.72 4.39
N VAL A 327 10.54 7.94 4.78
CA VAL A 327 10.35 6.73 5.58
C VAL A 327 10.74 7.01 7.03
N PRO A 328 9.84 6.78 8.02
CA PRO A 328 10.19 6.87 9.43
C PRO A 328 11.32 5.90 9.80
N ASP A 329 12.12 6.25 10.81
CA ASP A 329 13.34 5.49 11.15
C ASP A 329 13.08 4.02 11.50
N HIS A 330 11.91 3.75 12.09
CA HIS A 330 11.49 2.44 12.58
C HIS A 330 10.62 1.68 11.56
N TYR A 331 10.33 2.29 10.42
CA TYR A 331 9.46 1.71 9.42
C TYR A 331 10.23 0.67 8.61
N SER A 332 9.66 -0.53 8.50
CA SER A 332 10.25 -1.60 7.70
C SER A 332 10.07 -1.30 6.22
N THR A 333 11.19 -1.25 5.49
CA THR A 333 11.20 -1.15 4.03
C THR A 333 11.36 -2.51 3.35
N ALA A 334 11.20 -3.60 4.10
CA ALA A 334 11.22 -4.94 3.52
C ALA A 334 10.06 -5.08 2.50
N GLY A 335 10.35 -5.59 1.31
CA GLY A 335 9.36 -5.67 0.22
C GLY A 335 9.37 -4.50 -0.76
N TRP A 336 9.95 -3.34 -0.39
CA TRP A 336 9.83 -2.11 -1.18
C TRP A 336 10.59 -2.18 -2.51
N GLU A 337 11.73 -2.86 -2.56
CA GLU A 337 12.48 -3.03 -3.82
C GLU A 337 11.72 -3.93 -4.81
N GLN A 338 11.00 -4.95 -4.31
CA GLN A 338 10.14 -5.81 -5.13
C GLN A 338 8.92 -5.05 -5.66
N GLU A 339 8.52 -3.98 -4.98
CA GLU A 339 7.49 -3.04 -5.42
C GLU A 339 8.02 -1.99 -6.39
N GLY A 340 9.28 -2.09 -6.79
CA GLY A 340 9.90 -1.17 -7.73
C GLY A 340 10.26 0.16 -7.08
N ARG A 341 10.62 0.20 -5.80
CA ARG A 341 11.18 1.39 -5.15
C ARG A 341 12.70 1.27 -5.02
N VAL A 342 13.39 2.40 -4.94
CA VAL A 342 14.85 2.47 -4.80
C VAL A 342 15.20 3.39 -3.64
N PRO A 343 16.08 2.98 -2.71
CA PRO A 343 16.56 3.87 -1.65
C PRO A 343 17.53 4.90 -2.22
N LEU A 344 17.30 6.19 -1.93
CA LEU A 344 18.24 7.28 -2.22
C LEU A 344 19.02 7.75 -0.99
N ALA A 345 18.43 7.59 0.20
CA ALA A 345 19.03 7.92 1.50
C ALA A 345 18.34 7.09 2.61
N PRO A 346 18.88 7.05 3.86
CA PRO A 346 18.31 6.24 4.95
C PRO A 346 16.80 6.41 5.21
N SER A 347 16.25 7.58 4.95
CA SER A 347 14.82 7.89 5.12
C SER A 347 14.13 8.30 3.83
N LEU A 348 14.74 8.08 2.66
CA LEU A 348 14.22 8.54 1.38
C LEU A 348 14.23 7.43 0.34
N TRP A 349 13.04 7.09 -0.15
CA TRP A 349 12.83 6.17 -1.25
C TRP A 349 12.12 6.87 -2.40
N VAL A 350 12.39 6.44 -3.62
CA VAL A 350 11.70 6.92 -4.82
C VAL A 350 11.20 5.73 -5.63
N ASP A 351 10.17 5.93 -6.43
CA ASP A 351 9.77 4.92 -7.40
C ASP A 351 10.88 4.73 -8.45
N ARG A 352 11.14 3.49 -8.84
CA ARG A 352 12.23 3.10 -9.75
C ARG A 352 12.11 3.80 -11.10
N ALA A 353 10.91 4.04 -11.61
CA ALA A 353 10.75 4.82 -12.84
C ALA A 353 11.31 6.25 -12.71
N THR A 354 11.18 6.87 -11.53
CA THR A 354 11.78 8.18 -11.20
C THR A 354 13.26 8.03 -10.85
N GLY A 355 13.62 6.98 -10.10
CA GLY A 355 14.98 6.69 -9.65
C GLY A 355 15.93 6.28 -10.77
N GLU A 356 15.46 5.58 -11.80
CA GLU A 356 16.25 5.17 -12.97
C GLU A 356 16.58 6.36 -13.87
N GLN A 357 15.67 7.33 -14.02
CA GLN A 357 16.00 8.61 -14.66
C GLN A 357 17.15 9.28 -13.89
N ALA A 358 17.02 9.40 -12.58
CA ALA A 358 18.06 10.01 -11.74
C ALA A 358 19.38 9.21 -11.68
N ALA A 359 19.34 7.88 -11.71
CA ALA A 359 20.50 6.99 -11.56
C ALA A 359 21.25 6.77 -12.88
N VAL A 360 20.54 6.65 -14.01
CA VAL A 360 21.14 6.57 -15.35
C VAL A 360 21.88 7.88 -15.68
N GLU A 361 21.37 9.01 -15.22
CA GLU A 361 22.06 10.29 -15.37
C GLU A 361 23.17 10.51 -14.31
N GLN A 362 23.03 9.99 -13.09
CA GLN A 362 24.14 9.95 -12.11
C GLN A 362 25.35 9.14 -12.58
N LEU A 363 25.11 7.99 -13.23
CA LEU A 363 26.18 7.18 -13.83
C LEU A 363 26.86 7.87 -15.01
N THR A 364 26.19 8.82 -15.68
CA THR A 364 26.81 9.64 -16.74
C THR A 364 27.47 10.92 -16.19
N ALA A 365 27.01 11.47 -15.06
CA ALA A 365 27.55 12.68 -14.44
C ALA A 365 28.72 12.41 -13.44
N ALA A 366 28.78 11.24 -12.81
CA ALA A 366 29.74 10.94 -11.73
C ALA A 366 31.02 10.19 -12.16
N ALA A 367 31.29 10.03 -13.46
CA ALA A 367 32.52 9.38 -13.92
C ALA A 367 33.66 10.40 -14.14
N PRO A 368 34.82 10.29 -13.46
CA PRO A 368 36.02 11.03 -13.84
C PRO A 368 36.68 10.52 -15.13
N PHE A 369 36.08 9.54 -15.83
CA PHE A 369 36.63 9.00 -17.08
C PHE A 369 35.49 8.67 -18.05
N THR A 370 35.20 9.60 -18.96
CA THR A 370 34.36 9.33 -20.12
C THR A 370 35.23 8.66 -21.18
N VAL A 371 35.13 7.33 -21.32
CA VAL A 371 35.20 6.80 -22.69
C VAL A 371 33.85 7.20 -23.28
N ALA A 372 33.84 8.16 -24.21
CA ALA A 372 32.61 8.61 -24.85
C ALA A 372 31.81 7.37 -25.29
N PRO A 373 30.51 7.26 -24.96
CA PRO A 373 29.70 6.15 -25.41
C PRO A 373 29.83 6.09 -26.93
N THR A 374 30.55 5.09 -27.42
CA THR A 374 30.75 4.94 -28.85
C THR A 374 29.60 4.10 -29.34
N VAL A 375 28.70 4.73 -30.10
CA VAL A 375 27.73 3.97 -30.88
C VAL A 375 28.51 3.32 -32.01
N ALA A 376 28.71 2.01 -31.91
CA ALA A 376 29.44 1.24 -32.90
C ALA A 376 28.55 0.19 -33.54
N MET A 377 28.80 -0.04 -34.83
CA MET A 377 28.29 -1.20 -35.58
C MET A 377 29.43 -2.18 -35.76
N GLY A 378 29.17 -3.48 -35.57
CA GLY A 378 30.17 -4.53 -35.72
C GLY A 378 31.08 -4.74 -34.50
N THR A 379 32.35 -5.08 -34.75
CA THR A 379 33.31 -5.39 -33.68
C THR A 379 34.09 -4.15 -33.27
N GLN A 380 34.09 -3.84 -31.97
CA GLN A 380 34.92 -2.77 -31.41
C GLN A 380 35.84 -3.31 -30.33
N GLU A 381 37.07 -2.81 -30.33
CA GLU A 381 38.07 -3.08 -29.31
C GLU A 381 38.22 -1.86 -28.40
N ILE A 382 37.92 -2.02 -27.11
CA ILE A 382 38.11 -1.00 -26.08
C ILE A 382 39.34 -1.41 -25.27
N ARG A 383 40.40 -0.58 -25.32
CA ARG A 383 41.61 -0.80 -24.53
C ARG A 383 41.55 -0.02 -23.23
N ILE A 384 41.60 -0.74 -22.13
CA ILE A 384 41.64 -0.19 -20.78
C ILE A 384 43.10 -0.22 -20.30
N PRO A 385 43.72 0.92 -19.98
CA PRO A 385 45.10 0.96 -19.50
C PRO A 385 45.23 0.27 -18.13
N ALA A 386 46.40 -0.35 -17.90
CA ALA A 386 46.73 -0.94 -16.60
C ALA A 386 46.68 0.12 -15.48
N GLY A 387 46.26 -0.28 -14.27
CA GLY A 387 46.21 0.60 -13.10
C GLY A 387 45.02 1.57 -13.03
N ALA A 388 44.06 1.50 -13.96
CA ALA A 388 42.86 2.36 -13.93
C ALA A 388 41.90 2.07 -12.74
N GLY A 389 42.12 0.97 -12.01
CA GLY A 389 41.33 0.59 -10.84
C GLY A 389 39.86 0.27 -11.17
N LEU A 390 39.59 -0.17 -12.39
CA LEU A 390 38.25 -0.43 -12.92
C LEU A 390 37.79 -1.85 -12.60
N THR A 391 36.56 -1.97 -12.12
CA THR A 391 35.99 -3.24 -11.65
C THR A 391 34.95 -3.82 -12.61
N GLN A 392 34.30 -2.98 -13.41
CA GLN A 392 33.14 -3.39 -14.22
C GLN A 392 33.09 -2.67 -15.58
N VAL A 393 32.57 -3.37 -16.58
CA VAL A 393 32.20 -2.82 -17.88
C VAL A 393 30.69 -2.96 -18.02
N LEU A 394 30.00 -1.85 -18.31
CA LEU A 394 28.57 -1.82 -18.55
C LEU A 394 28.32 -1.79 -20.06
N VAL A 395 27.47 -2.70 -20.55
CA VAL A 395 27.07 -2.74 -21.96
C VAL A 395 25.55 -2.56 -22.04
N ARG A 396 25.10 -1.61 -22.87
CA ARG A 396 23.69 -1.39 -23.21
C ARG A 396 23.46 -1.81 -24.65
N CYS A 397 22.55 -2.75 -24.87
CA CYS A 397 22.07 -3.07 -26.20
C CYS A 397 21.01 -2.05 -26.63
N LEU A 398 21.20 -1.43 -27.80
CA LEU A 398 20.20 -0.54 -28.40
C LEU A 398 19.30 -1.30 -29.40
N THR A 399 19.75 -2.47 -29.86
CA THR A 399 18.97 -3.38 -30.71
C THR A 399 18.90 -4.78 -30.10
N ALA A 400 17.86 -5.54 -30.46
CA ALA A 400 17.65 -6.93 -30.04
C ALA A 400 18.57 -7.89 -30.82
N SER A 401 19.87 -7.67 -30.72
CA SER A 401 20.87 -8.47 -31.41
C SER A 401 21.84 -9.06 -30.39
N PRO A 402 22.17 -10.35 -30.51
CA PRO A 402 23.08 -11.01 -29.60
C PRO A 402 24.47 -10.36 -29.67
N LEU A 403 25.00 -9.91 -28.53
CA LEU A 403 26.37 -9.41 -28.41
C LEU A 403 27.26 -10.45 -27.72
N GLN A 404 28.47 -10.63 -28.24
CA GLN A 404 29.55 -11.35 -27.56
C GLN A 404 30.54 -10.36 -26.95
N VAL A 405 30.79 -10.48 -25.65
CA VAL A 405 31.81 -9.70 -24.94
C VAL A 405 32.99 -10.61 -24.59
N ARG A 406 34.18 -10.25 -25.08
CA ARG A 406 35.45 -10.94 -24.80
C ARG A 406 36.36 -10.03 -24.00
N LEU A 407 37.00 -10.59 -22.97
CA LEU A 407 37.99 -9.90 -22.14
C LEU A 407 39.35 -10.57 -22.38
N ASN A 408 40.32 -9.82 -22.91
CA ASN A 408 41.66 -10.32 -23.28
C ASN A 408 41.61 -11.57 -24.19
N GLY A 409 40.64 -11.61 -25.10
CA GLY A 409 40.43 -12.76 -26.00
C GLY A 409 39.71 -13.97 -25.35
N VAL A 410 39.43 -13.93 -24.05
CA VAL A 410 38.64 -14.95 -23.34
C VAL A 410 37.17 -14.55 -23.34
N VAL A 411 36.30 -15.44 -23.83
CA VAL A 411 34.84 -15.25 -23.75
C VAL A 411 34.43 -15.37 -22.27
N ARG A 412 33.92 -14.28 -21.68
CA ARG A 412 33.60 -14.22 -20.24
C ARG A 412 32.11 -13.98 -19.96
N GLY A 413 31.35 -13.51 -20.95
CA GLY A 413 29.90 -13.46 -20.91
C GLY A 413 29.31 -14.38 -21.97
N GLY A 414 28.23 -15.09 -21.64
CA GLY A 414 27.33 -15.62 -22.64
C GLY A 414 26.76 -14.50 -23.50
N THR A 415 25.99 -14.86 -24.53
CA THR A 415 25.30 -13.91 -25.39
C THR A 415 24.52 -12.89 -24.55
N LEU A 416 25.00 -11.65 -24.48
CA LEU A 416 24.23 -10.55 -23.91
C LEU A 416 23.09 -10.25 -24.90
N CYS A 417 21.87 -10.07 -24.39
CA CYS A 417 20.70 -9.65 -25.18
C CYS A 417 20.08 -10.73 -26.07
N VAL A 418 19.81 -11.92 -25.51
CA VAL A 418 18.95 -12.94 -26.16
C VAL A 418 17.50 -12.74 -25.69
N ASP A 419 16.57 -12.56 -26.65
CA ASP A 419 15.11 -12.61 -26.50
C ASP A 419 14.38 -11.51 -25.70
N ARG A 420 15.00 -10.35 -25.43
CA ARG A 420 14.25 -9.19 -24.89
C ARG A 420 14.42 -7.95 -25.76
N PRO A 421 13.47 -7.62 -26.65
CA PRO A 421 13.48 -6.35 -27.34
C PRO A 421 13.21 -5.23 -26.32
N ARG A 422 14.22 -4.39 -26.07
CA ARG A 422 14.16 -3.18 -25.22
C ARG A 422 13.99 -3.43 -23.72
N THR A 423 15.03 -3.92 -23.07
CA THR A 423 15.24 -3.58 -21.66
C THR A 423 16.15 -2.36 -21.60
N ASP A 424 15.71 -1.30 -20.92
CA ASP A 424 16.56 -0.14 -20.60
C ASP A 424 17.63 -0.46 -19.55
N GLU A 425 17.70 -1.72 -19.11
CA GLU A 425 18.64 -2.24 -18.13
C GLU A 425 20.06 -2.37 -18.70
N LEU A 426 21.05 -1.85 -17.95
CA LEU A 426 22.47 -2.07 -18.17
C LEU A 426 22.87 -3.42 -17.58
N GLU A 427 23.44 -4.32 -18.37
CA GLU A 427 23.99 -5.57 -17.84
C GLU A 427 25.46 -5.37 -17.43
N PRO A 428 25.81 -5.54 -16.14
CA PRO A 428 27.19 -5.46 -15.70
C PRO A 428 27.96 -6.71 -16.08
N VAL A 429 29.08 -6.52 -16.77
CA VAL A 429 30.08 -7.57 -17.00
C VAL A 429 31.21 -7.36 -16.00
N ASP A 430 31.30 -8.25 -15.02
CA ASP A 430 32.40 -8.24 -14.06
C ASP A 430 33.73 -8.55 -14.76
N VAL A 431 34.67 -7.62 -14.65
CA VAL A 431 36.03 -7.80 -15.18
C VAL A 431 36.90 -8.22 -14.01
N PRO A 432 37.43 -9.46 -14.00
CA PRO A 432 38.36 -9.86 -12.94
C PRO A 432 39.59 -8.95 -12.99
N LEU A 433 39.78 -8.20 -11.91
CA LEU A 433 40.93 -7.31 -11.70
C LEU A 433 42.23 -8.12 -11.73
N VAL A 434 42.91 -8.13 -12.87
CA VAL A 434 44.33 -8.49 -12.93
C VAL A 434 45.08 -7.16 -12.98
N ASN A 435 45.51 -6.69 -11.81
CA ASN A 435 45.89 -5.29 -11.56
C ASN A 435 47.07 -4.74 -12.38
N ASP A 436 47.80 -5.57 -13.14
CA ASP A 436 49.07 -5.15 -13.76
C ASP A 436 49.11 -5.24 -15.29
N SER A 437 48.01 -5.62 -15.95
CA SER A 437 47.96 -5.74 -17.42
C SER A 437 46.83 -4.91 -18.03
N PRO A 438 47.04 -4.27 -19.20
CA PRO A 438 45.95 -3.64 -19.93
C PRO A 438 44.89 -4.69 -20.26
N VAL A 439 43.62 -4.29 -20.15
CA VAL A 439 42.48 -5.16 -20.49
C VAL A 439 41.92 -4.71 -21.83
N THR A 440 41.88 -5.63 -22.79
CA THR A 440 41.19 -5.45 -24.05
C THR A 440 39.79 -6.04 -23.94
N VAL A 441 38.77 -5.20 -24.05
CA VAL A 441 37.38 -5.62 -24.17
C VAL A 441 37.01 -5.61 -25.65
N THR A 442 36.65 -6.77 -26.19
CA THR A 442 36.13 -6.87 -27.56
C THR A 442 34.64 -7.15 -27.50
N ILE A 443 33.84 -6.24 -28.07
CA ILE A 443 32.40 -6.42 -28.19
C ILE A 443 32.12 -6.70 -29.67
N SER A 444 31.47 -7.81 -29.95
CA SER A 444 31.15 -8.27 -31.31
C SER A 444 29.66 -8.54 -31.43
N GLY A 445 29.02 -7.95 -32.42
CA GLY A 445 27.64 -8.23 -32.81
C GLY A 445 27.49 -8.33 -34.34
N PRO A 446 26.32 -8.75 -34.85
CA PRO A 446 26.02 -8.63 -36.29
C PRO A 446 26.13 -7.16 -36.74
N GLU A 447 26.37 -6.91 -38.03
CA GLU A 447 26.58 -5.55 -38.57
C GLU A 447 25.43 -4.58 -38.27
N GLU A 448 24.22 -5.11 -38.08
CA GLU A 448 23.01 -4.35 -37.75
C GLU A 448 22.83 -4.11 -36.23
N ALA A 449 23.68 -4.70 -35.38
CA ALA A 449 23.62 -4.49 -33.95
C ALA A 449 24.11 -3.10 -33.58
N THR A 450 23.26 -2.33 -32.90
CA THR A 450 23.65 -1.05 -32.31
C THR A 450 23.75 -1.23 -30.79
N TRP A 451 24.84 -0.77 -30.21
CA TRP A 451 25.09 -0.89 -28.78
C TRP A 451 25.90 0.29 -28.26
N ALA A 452 25.88 0.49 -26.94
CA ALA A 452 26.70 1.46 -26.23
C ALA A 452 27.42 0.75 -25.08
N ALA A 453 28.68 1.08 -24.84
CA ALA A 453 29.43 0.55 -23.69
C ALA A 453 30.08 1.69 -22.91
N GLY A 454 30.15 1.49 -21.60
CA GLY A 454 30.83 2.38 -20.65
C GLY A 454 31.67 1.54 -19.68
N VAL A 455 32.70 2.15 -19.12
CA VAL A 455 33.59 1.50 -18.15
C VAL A 455 33.47 2.21 -16.83
N VAL A 456 33.17 1.48 -15.74
CA VAL A 456 32.85 2.07 -14.44
C VAL A 456 33.82 1.59 -13.37
N LYS A 457 34.31 2.55 -12.58
CA LYS A 457 35.07 2.29 -11.36
C LYS A 457 34.08 2.11 -10.21
N ARG A 458 33.96 0.92 -9.64
CA ARG A 458 33.21 0.73 -8.40
C ARG A 458 34.06 1.30 -7.27
N THR A 459 33.67 2.45 -6.75
CA THR A 459 34.15 2.89 -5.44
C THR A 459 33.63 1.88 -4.41
N PRO A 460 34.48 1.26 -3.58
CA PRO A 460 33.98 0.43 -2.50
C PRO A 460 32.99 1.24 -1.67
N ALA A 461 31.82 0.65 -1.37
CA ALA A 461 30.88 1.26 -0.43
C ALA A 461 31.59 1.47 0.90
N GLY A 462 31.62 2.73 1.36
CA GLY A 462 32.10 3.11 2.69
C GLY A 462 31.04 2.85 3.75
#